data_AF-A0AAE8QJ82-F1
#
_entry.id   AF-A0AAE8QJ82-F1
#
_cell.length_a   1.000
_cell.length_b   1.000
_cell.length_c   1.000
_cell.angle_alpha   90.00
_cell.angle_beta   90.00
_cell.angle_gamma   90.00
#
_symmetry.space_group_name_H-M   'P 1'
#
loop_
_entity.id
_entity.type
_entity.pdbx_description
1 polymer ?
#
loop_
_entity_poly.entity_id
_entity_poly.type
_entity_poly.pdbx_seq_one_letter_code
_entity_poly.pdbx_strand_id
1 'polypeptide(L)'
;MKAMLSPNGNLNFQSRLKDFIWKTIFTNGPNSFIKEDNLFVPGQYLASYIAAVYIEVIQKWLESGSQETPLEMANILSTTTVNGLANTAGL
;
A
#
# COMPACT_ATOMS: atom_id res chain seq x y z
N MET A 1 -3.84 4.00 -14.67
CA MET A 1 -4.34 3.11 -13.60
C MET A 1 -5.68 2.45 -13.92
N LYS A 2 -6.71 3.19 -14.39
CA LYS A 2 -8.04 2.62 -14.67
C LYS A 2 -8.04 1.35 -15.55
N ALA A 3 -7.22 1.31 -16.61
CA ALA A 3 -7.04 0.11 -17.43
C ALA A 3 -6.35 -1.05 -16.69
N MET A 4 -5.35 -0.76 -15.86
CA MET A 4 -4.57 -1.75 -15.11
C MET A 4 -5.35 -2.37 -13.94
N LEU A 5 -6.34 -1.63 -13.42
CA LEU A 5 -7.21 -2.02 -12.30
C LEU A 5 -8.58 -2.54 -12.76
N SER A 6 -8.79 -2.67 -14.06
CA SER A 6 -10.03 -3.22 -14.63
C SER A 6 -10.10 -4.74 -14.41
N PRO A 7 -11.28 -5.38 -14.59
CA PRO A 7 -11.39 -6.84 -14.52
C PRO A 7 -10.46 -7.60 -15.47
N ASN A 8 -10.06 -6.97 -16.58
CA ASN A 8 -9.08 -7.49 -17.55
C ASN A 8 -7.68 -6.88 -17.37
N GLY A 9 -7.44 -6.24 -16.22
CA GLY A 9 -6.18 -5.62 -15.87
C GLY A 9 -5.06 -6.65 -15.74
N ASN A 10 -3.82 -6.20 -15.88
CA ASN A 10 -2.67 -7.09 -15.79
C ASN A 10 -2.56 -7.66 -14.37
N LEU A 11 -2.77 -8.97 -14.19
CA LEU A 11 -2.63 -9.68 -12.92
C LEU A 11 -1.26 -9.44 -12.26
N ASN A 12 -0.23 -9.11 -13.06
CA ASN A 12 1.09 -8.77 -12.55
C ASN A 12 1.15 -7.41 -11.84
N PHE A 13 0.13 -6.55 -11.98
CA PHE A 13 0.12 -5.25 -11.29
C PHE A 13 -0.01 -5.44 -9.78
N GLN A 14 -0.96 -6.26 -9.35
CA GLN A 14 -1.18 -6.51 -7.92
C GLN A 14 0.03 -7.19 -7.28
N SER A 15 0.65 -8.18 -7.94
CA SER A 15 1.86 -8.83 -7.43
C SER A 15 3.05 -7.86 -7.35
N ARG A 16 3.27 -7.05 -8.39
CA ARG A 16 4.34 -6.04 -8.38
C ARG A 16 4.14 -4.95 -7.33
N LEU A 17 2.89 -4.55 -7.06
CA LEU A 17 2.59 -3.57 -6.02
C LEU A 17 2.87 -4.15 -4.62
N LYS A 18 2.49 -5.40 -4.37
CA LYS A 18 2.81 -6.11 -3.12
C LYS A 18 4.32 -6.19 -2.91
N ASP A 19 5.06 -6.61 -3.94
CA ASP A 19 6.52 -6.68 -3.90
C ASP A 19 7.17 -5.30 -3.67
N PHE A 20 6.62 -4.27 -4.30
CA PHE A 20 7.09 -2.90 -4.13
C PHE A 20 6.89 -2.40 -2.69
N ILE A 21 5.70 -2.61 -2.12
CA ILE A 21 5.40 -2.24 -0.72
C ILE A 21 6.29 -3.03 0.24
N TRP A 22 6.43 -4.34 0.03
CA TRP A 22 7.32 -5.19 0.82
C TRP A 22 8.75 -4.65 0.83
N LYS A 23 9.29 -4.39 -0.36
CA LYS A 23 10.69 -3.94 -0.52
C LYS A 23 10.92 -2.51 -0.01
N THR A 24 9.92 -1.64 -0.12
CA THR A 24 10.09 -0.22 0.24
C THR A 24 9.92 0.01 1.73
N ILE A 25 8.99 -0.70 2.38
CA ILE A 25 8.65 -0.46 3.78
C ILE A 25 9.49 -1.35 4.71
N PHE A 26 9.71 -2.62 4.34
CA PHE A 26 10.13 -3.66 5.28
C PHE A 26 11.49 -4.32 5.00
N THR A 27 11.96 -4.39 3.74
CA THR A 27 13.28 -5.01 3.52
C THR A 27 14.40 -4.11 3.99
N ASN A 28 15.32 -4.70 4.78
CA ASN A 28 16.48 -4.15 5.48
C ASN A 28 17.52 -3.44 4.57
N GLY A 29 17.10 -2.43 3.81
CA GLY A 29 17.97 -1.47 3.14
C GLY A 29 18.12 -0.19 3.97
N PRO A 30 19.04 0.72 3.62
CA PRO A 30 19.22 2.01 4.31
C PRO A 30 17.96 2.89 4.30
N ASN A 31 16.97 2.55 3.46
CA ASN A 31 15.70 3.25 3.33
C ASN A 31 14.51 2.50 3.95
N SER A 32 14.72 1.43 4.73
CA SER A 32 13.63 0.72 5.38
C SER A 32 12.98 1.60 6.45
N PHE A 33 11.68 1.82 6.36
CA PHE A 33 10.95 2.61 7.35
C PHE A 33 10.75 1.86 8.66
N ILE A 34 10.63 0.53 8.61
CA ILE A 34 10.40 -0.33 9.77
C ILE A 34 11.31 -1.55 9.65
N LYS A 35 12.02 -1.87 10.73
CA LYS A 35 12.76 -3.14 10.82
C LYS A 35 11.78 -4.28 10.96
N GLU A 36 11.97 -5.34 10.19
CA GLU A 36 11.11 -6.53 10.24
C GLU A 36 11.01 -7.11 11.66
N ASP A 37 12.11 -7.11 12.42
CA ASP A 37 12.17 -7.61 13.80
C ASP A 37 11.25 -6.85 14.78
N ASN A 38 10.79 -5.65 14.42
CA ASN A 38 9.89 -4.85 15.25
C ASN A 38 8.40 -5.11 14.96
N LEU A 39 8.07 -5.94 13.96
CA LEU A 39 6.68 -6.20 13.59
C LEU A 39 6.05 -7.29 14.47
N PHE A 40 4.82 -7.08 14.93
CA PHE A 40 4.04 -8.12 15.62
C PHE A 40 3.45 -9.18 14.69
N VAL A 41 3.57 -8.99 13.37
CA VAL A 41 3.05 -9.88 12.33
C VAL A 41 4.09 -10.05 11.22
N PRO A 42 4.10 -11.18 10.48
CA PRO A 42 5.07 -11.34 9.40
C PRO A 42 4.86 -10.29 8.31
N GLY A 43 5.91 -9.56 7.95
CA GLY A 43 5.78 -8.35 7.14
C GLY A 43 5.28 -8.58 5.71
N GLN A 44 5.43 -9.79 5.16
CA GLN A 44 4.84 -10.15 3.87
C GLN A 44 3.30 -10.16 3.89
N TYR A 45 2.68 -10.60 5.00
CA TYR A 45 1.23 -10.52 5.17
C TYR A 45 0.77 -9.08 5.34
N LEU A 46 1.51 -8.28 6.10
CA LEU A 46 1.25 -6.86 6.27
C LEU A 46 1.36 -6.08 4.95
N ALA A 47 2.40 -6.33 4.16
CA ALA A 47 2.56 -5.75 2.83
C ALA A 47 1.41 -6.15 1.88
N SER A 48 0.97 -7.41 1.95
CA SER A 48 -0.18 -7.89 1.16
C SER A 48 -1.49 -7.22 1.56
N TYR A 49 -1.70 -6.99 2.86
CA TYR A 49 -2.84 -6.26 3.40
C TYR A 49 -2.85 -4.80 2.91
N ILE A 50 -1.73 -4.08 3.07
CA ILE A 50 -1.60 -2.68 2.63
C ILE A 50 -1.85 -2.56 1.12
N ALA A 51 -1.26 -3.46 0.32
CA ALA A 51 -1.46 -3.46 -1.13
C ALA A 51 -2.93 -3.64 -1.52
N ALA A 52 -3.65 -4.53 -0.84
CA ALA A 52 -5.07 -4.75 -1.09
C ALA A 52 -5.90 -3.49 -0.77
N VAL A 53 -5.66 -2.87 0.38
CA VAL A 53 -6.32 -1.61 0.77
C VAL A 53 -6.04 -0.51 -0.24
N TYR A 54 -4.79 -0.33 -0.66
CA TYR A 54 -4.40 0.71 -1.60
C TYR A 54 -5.09 0.54 -2.96
N ILE A 55 -5.18 -0.69 -3.46
CA ILE A 55 -5.87 -0.97 -4.72
C ILE A 55 -7.33 -0.57 -4.63
N GLU A 56 -8.03 -0.99 -3.58
CA GLU A 56 -9.45 -0.72 -3.38
C GLU A 56 -9.73 0.79 -3.28
N VAL A 57 -8.93 1.52 -2.49
CA VAL A 57 -9.08 2.97 -2.32
C VAL A 57 -8.83 3.71 -3.65
N ILE A 58 -7.80 3.31 -4.40
CA ILE A 58 -7.50 3.89 -5.71
C ILE A 58 -8.62 3.58 -6.72
N GLN A 59 -9.17 2.36 -6.70
CA GLN A 59 -10.31 1.99 -7.56
C GLN A 59 -11.51 2.90 -7.26
N LYS A 60 -11.89 3.03 -5.98
CA LYS A 60 -12.96 3.93 -5.55
C LYS A 60 -12.73 5.38 -5.97
N TRP A 61 -11.51 5.89 -5.85
CA TRP A 61 -11.14 7.24 -6.31
C TRP A 61 -11.26 7.41 -7.82
N LEU A 62 -10.87 6.41 -8.61
CA LEU A 62 -11.01 6.45 -10.07
C LEU A 62 -12.47 6.30 -10.54
N GLU A 63 -13.31 5.65 -9.76
CA GLU A 63 -14.74 5.48 -10.01
C GLU A 63 -15.55 6.73 -9.64
N SER A 64 -15.14 7.46 -8.60
CA SER A 64 -15.78 8.73 -8.19
C SER A 64 -15.55 9.89 -9.16
N GLY A 65 -14.78 9.67 -10.24
CA GLY A 65 -14.36 10.71 -11.17
C GLY A 65 -13.10 11.45 -10.70
N SER A 66 -12.36 10.88 -9.74
CA SER A 66 -11.14 11.48 -9.18
C SER A 66 -11.37 12.86 -8.57
N GLN A 67 -12.31 12.93 -7.63
CA GLN A 67 -12.72 14.17 -6.97
C GLN A 67 -11.55 14.84 -6.24
N GLU A 68 -10.77 14.05 -5.50
CA GLU A 68 -9.52 14.48 -4.89
C GLU A 68 -8.40 14.57 -5.93
N THR A 69 -7.49 15.51 -5.77
CA THR A 69 -6.25 15.56 -6.55
C THR A 69 -5.36 14.34 -6.26
N PRO A 70 -4.46 13.96 -7.19
CA PRO A 70 -3.51 12.87 -6.95
C PRO A 70 -2.68 13.06 -5.67
N LEU A 71 -2.35 14.30 -5.31
CA LEU A 71 -1.59 14.62 -4.09
C LEU A 71 -2.43 14.39 -2.83
N GLU A 72 -3.68 14.84 -2.82
CA GLU A 72 -4.61 14.60 -1.71
C GLU A 72 -4.86 13.11 -1.50
N MET A 73 -5.06 12.36 -2.59
CA MET A 73 -5.22 10.90 -2.50
C MET A 73 -3.95 10.20 -1.99
N ALA A 74 -2.76 10.66 -2.38
CA ALA A 74 -1.50 10.16 -1.84
C ALA A 74 -1.37 10.46 -0.33
N ASN A 75 -1.80 11.64 0.11
CA ASN A 75 -1.84 12.01 1.54
C ASN A 75 -2.84 11.13 2.31
N ILE A 76 -4.02 10.86 1.75
CA ILE A 76 -5.02 9.97 2.36
C ILE A 76 -4.40 8.59 2.56
N LEU A 77 -3.90 7.96 1.48
CA LEU A 77 -3.32 6.62 1.51
C LEU A 77 -2.17 6.51 2.53
N SER A 78 -1.21 7.45 2.48
CA SER A 78 -0.07 7.46 3.39
C SER A 78 -0.48 7.67 4.85
N THR A 79 -1.44 8.55 5.14
CA THR A 79 -1.95 8.76 6.51
C THR A 79 -2.57 7.49 7.08
N THR A 80 -3.41 6.80 6.32
CA THR A 80 -3.99 5.51 6.76
C THR A 80 -2.93 4.45 7.05
N THR A 81 -1.89 4.39 6.22
CA THR A 81 -0.81 3.41 6.39
C THR A 81 0.11 3.76 7.54
N VAL A 82 0.52 5.02 7.71
CA VAL A 82 1.40 5.42 8.81
C VAL A 82 0.70 5.22 10.15
N ASN A 83 -0.55 5.67 10.27
CA ASN A 83 -1.32 5.50 11.51
C ASN A 83 -1.61 4.02 11.79
N GLY A 84 -1.91 3.23 10.76
CA GLY A 84 -2.10 1.79 10.89
C GLY A 84 -0.80 1.05 11.25
N LEU A 85 0.30 1.38 10.59
CA LEU A 85 1.61 0.79 10.81
C LEU A 85 2.16 1.09 12.19
N ALA A 86 2.03 2.33 12.68
CA ALA A 86 2.43 2.70 14.04
C ALA A 86 1.77 1.77 15.07
N ASN A 87 0.44 1.62 15.01
CA ASN A 87 -0.31 0.73 15.89
C ASN A 87 0.13 -0.74 15.75
N THR A 88 0.35 -1.25 14.53
CA THR A 88 0.76 -2.66 14.31
C THR A 88 2.23 -2.95 14.62
N ALA A 89 3.07 -1.92 14.67
CA ALA A 89 4.48 -2.00 15.10
C ALA A 89 4.63 -1.75 16.61
N GLY A 90 3.54 -1.48 17.34
CA GLY A 90 3.55 -1.24 18.78
C GLY A 90 4.05 0.14 19.20
N LEU A 91 3.92 1.14 18.32
CA LEU A 91 4.23 2.55 18.57
C LEU A 91 3.00 3.33 19.04
#